data_AF-A0A932Y117-F1
#
_entry.id   AF-A0A932Y117-F1
#
_cell.length_a   1.000
_cell.length_b   1.000
_cell.length_c   1.000
_cell.angle_alpha   90.00
_cell.angle_beta   90.00
_cell.angle_gamma   90.00
#
_symmetry.space_group_name_H-M   'P 1'
#
loop_
_entity.id
_entity.type
_entity.pdbx_description
1 polymer ?
#
loop_
_entity_poly.entity_id
_entity_poly.type
_entity_poly.pdbx_seq_one_letter_code
_entity_poly.pdbx_strand_id
1 'polypeptide(L)'
;MKAKGYTVIEVLIVLAATGMLLTMATYLLKNQTGETTFLQSLRDIQSKIETVISSVNNSLFPNANNYTCSLQPGNDNVQRATLKAETSSGIGTNDDCLFLGKALGVVKDRDTLYVYSVLGGRTYQSGDQTLEAETFAQTNPTAAVVSGSDLTEVYNPSTGGLYLLSARYDGSDSTDVNLAGFYNDLTGSSADSQRLLAKAYATNINADGSKTEAAACIEEQPACQNFSLSHWLLCYQDAKRQRTAVLDIAASNAGVTTKLNFVDCQ
;
A
#
# COMPACT_ATOMS: atom_id res chain seq x y z
N MET A 1 10.46 73.25 -20.95
CA MET A 1 10.37 71.77 -21.06
C MET A 1 8.89 71.41 -21.15
N LYS A 2 8.41 70.92 -22.30
CA LYS A 2 6.99 70.59 -22.50
C LYS A 2 6.74 69.17 -22.02
N ALA A 3 5.96 69.01 -20.95
CA ALA A 3 5.43 67.71 -20.54
C ALA A 3 4.46 67.23 -21.64
N LYS A 4 4.83 66.17 -22.36
CA LYS A 4 3.89 65.46 -23.25
C LYS A 4 3.00 64.59 -22.34
N GLY A 5 1.74 64.98 -22.20
CA GLY A 5 0.76 64.17 -21.49
C GLY A 5 0.52 62.85 -22.22
N TYR A 6 0.63 61.74 -21.50
CA TYR A 6 0.24 60.42 -22.01
C TYR A 6 -1.24 60.43 -22.37
N THR A 7 -1.58 59.89 -23.54
CA THR A 7 -2.97 59.85 -24.01
C THR A 7 -3.70 58.66 -23.40
N VAL A 8 -4.99 58.84 -23.07
CA VAL A 8 -5.85 57.76 -22.54
C VAL A 8 -5.85 56.52 -23.46
N ILE A 9 -5.73 56.75 -24.78
CA ILE A 9 -5.66 55.68 -25.79
C ILE A 9 -4.42 54.81 -25.61
N GLU A 10 -3.26 55.40 -25.30
CA GLU A 10 -2.01 54.66 -25.09
C GLU A 10 -2.10 53.74 -23.86
N VAL A 11 -2.73 54.22 -22.79
CA VAL A 11 -2.98 53.40 -21.58
C VAL A 11 -3.89 52.22 -21.90
N LEU A 12 -4.93 52.41 -22.72
CA LEU A 12 -5.83 51.33 -23.12
C LEU A 12 -5.15 50.26 -23.98
N ILE A 13 -4.25 50.66 -24.89
CA ILE A 13 -3.48 49.73 -25.71
C ILE A 13 -2.52 48.89 -24.85
N VAL A 14 -1.82 49.53 -23.90
CA VAL A 14 -0.93 48.83 -22.97
C VAL A 14 -1.71 47.85 -22.09
N LEU A 15 -2.89 48.25 -21.60
CA LEU A 15 -3.78 47.38 -20.82
C LEU A 15 -4.27 46.17 -21.64
N ALA A 16 -4.65 46.36 -22.90
CA ALA A 16 -5.09 45.28 -23.77
C ALA A 16 -3.96 44.29 -24.08
N ALA A 17 -2.76 44.80 -24.40
CA ALA A 17 -1.59 43.98 -24.67
C ALA A 17 -1.16 43.16 -23.44
N THR A 18 -1.12 43.79 -22.26
CA THR A 18 -0.79 43.11 -21.00
C THR A 18 -1.85 42.08 -20.59
N GLY A 19 -3.14 42.38 -20.78
CA GLY A 19 -4.22 41.43 -20.55
C GLY A 19 -4.11 40.18 -21.42
N MET A 20 -3.79 40.35 -22.71
CA MET A 20 -3.61 39.22 -23.63
C MET A 20 -2.42 38.34 -23.23
N LEU A 21 -1.27 38.94 -22.88
CA LEU A 21 -0.10 38.21 -22.40
C LEU A 21 -0.40 37.42 -21.11
N LEU A 22 -1.16 38.01 -20.18
CA LEU A 22 -1.56 37.34 -18.95
C LEU A 22 -2.45 36.11 -19.22
N THR A 23 -3.40 36.21 -20.16
CA THR A 23 -4.23 35.06 -20.54
C THR A 23 -3.43 33.91 -21.17
N MET A 24 -2.40 34.20 -21.96
CA MET A 24 -1.52 33.17 -22.51
C MET A 24 -0.67 32.50 -21.42
N ALA A 25 -0.10 33.29 -20.51
CA ALA A 25 0.69 32.78 -19.40
C ALA A 25 -0.12 31.87 -18.46
N THR A 26 -1.36 32.25 -18.13
CA THR A 26 -2.23 31.44 -17.26
C THR A 26 -2.61 30.10 -17.90
N TYR A 27 -2.80 30.04 -19.22
CA TYR A 27 -3.07 28.79 -19.93
C TYR A 27 -1.87 27.82 -19.87
N LEU A 28 -0.65 28.34 -20.06
CA LEU A 28 0.58 27.54 -19.96
C LEU A 28 0.80 26.99 -18.54
N LEU A 29 0.59 27.82 -17.51
CA LEU A 29 0.77 27.41 -16.11
C LEU A 29 -0.22 26.31 -15.68
N LYS A 30 -1.46 26.32 -16.20
CA LYS A 30 -2.49 25.33 -15.87
C LYS A 30 -2.16 23.90 -16.36
N ASN A 31 -1.31 23.77 -17.37
CA ASN A 31 -0.90 22.47 -17.87
C ASN A 31 0.33 21.90 -17.14
N GLN A 32 1.22 22.76 -16.66
CA GLN A 32 2.41 22.34 -15.91
C GLN A 32 2.07 21.85 -14.50
N THR A 33 1.06 22.44 -13.85
CA THR A 33 0.68 22.06 -12.47
C THR A 33 0.21 20.61 -12.36
N GLY A 34 -0.55 20.11 -13.35
CA GLY A 34 -1.05 18.73 -13.33
C GLY A 34 0.06 17.69 -13.43
N GLU A 35 1.10 17.96 -14.24
CA GLU A 35 2.26 17.08 -14.37
C GLU A 35 3.03 16.97 -13.07
N THR A 36 3.33 18.11 -12.46
CA THR A 36 4.08 18.15 -11.21
C THR A 36 3.33 17.46 -10.08
N THR A 37 2.00 17.65 -10.01
CA THR A 37 1.14 17.00 -9.01
C THR A 37 1.12 15.48 -9.19
N PHE A 38 0.93 14.99 -10.41
CA PHE A 38 0.95 13.56 -10.72
C PHE A 38 2.29 12.90 -10.37
N LEU A 39 3.40 13.52 -10.76
CA LEU A 39 4.75 13.04 -10.46
C LEU A 39 5.05 13.03 -8.97
N GLN A 40 4.60 14.05 -8.25
CA GLN A 40 4.78 14.12 -6.80
C GLN A 40 3.96 13.03 -6.09
N SER A 41 2.69 12.86 -6.45
CA SER A 41 1.85 11.78 -5.90
C SER A 41 2.42 10.39 -6.16
N LEU A 42 2.97 10.12 -7.35
CA LEU A 42 3.61 8.84 -7.65
C LEU A 42 4.84 8.59 -6.78
N ARG A 43 5.68 9.61 -6.59
CA ARG A 43 6.88 9.51 -5.73
C ARG A 43 6.50 9.34 -4.26
N ASP A 44 5.44 10.01 -3.82
CA ASP A 44 4.88 9.88 -2.48
C ASP A 44 4.42 8.43 -2.22
N ILE A 45 3.67 7.83 -3.15
CA ILE A 45 3.26 6.42 -3.09
C ILE A 45 4.47 5.49 -3.10
N GLN A 46 5.41 5.68 -4.04
CA GLN A 46 6.62 4.89 -4.15
C GLN A 46 7.40 4.89 -2.81
N SER A 47 7.62 6.08 -2.24
CA SER A 47 8.32 6.23 -0.96
C SER A 47 7.56 5.57 0.20
N LYS A 48 6.23 5.68 0.21
CA LYS A 48 5.39 5.01 1.22
C LYS A 48 5.52 3.49 1.14
N ILE A 49 5.47 2.91 -0.06
CA ILE A 49 5.63 1.47 -0.30
C ILE A 49 7.00 1.01 0.16
N GLU A 50 8.07 1.71 -0.23
CA GLU A 50 9.44 1.40 0.22
C GLU A 50 9.57 1.44 1.75
N THR A 51 8.96 2.44 2.39
CA THR A 51 8.95 2.57 3.86
C THR A 51 8.20 1.41 4.52
N VAL A 52 7.02 1.05 3.98
CA VAL A 52 6.22 -0.06 4.48
C VAL A 52 7.00 -1.37 4.38
N ILE A 53 7.65 -1.63 3.26
CA ILE A 53 8.41 -2.87 3.05
C ILE A 53 9.67 -2.89 3.91
N SER A 54 10.40 -1.78 4.00
CA SER A 54 11.56 -1.67 4.91
C SER A 54 11.18 -1.93 6.37
N SER A 55 9.97 -1.55 6.79
CA SER A 55 9.47 -1.85 8.14
C SER A 55 9.24 -3.34 8.39
N VAL A 56 8.96 -4.14 7.35
CA VAL A 56 8.80 -5.60 7.46
C VAL A 56 10.13 -6.26 7.84
N ASN A 57 11.24 -5.83 7.20
CA ASN A 57 12.58 -6.33 7.50
C ASN A 57 13.04 -6.04 8.93
N ASN A 58 12.55 -4.95 9.53
CA ASN A 58 12.87 -4.62 10.92
C ASN A 58 12.00 -5.39 11.93
N SER A 59 11.02 -6.17 11.47
CA SER A 59 10.07 -6.93 12.29
C SER A 59 9.39 -6.09 13.40
N LEU A 60 9.26 -4.78 13.17
CA LEU A 60 8.73 -3.85 14.17
C LEU A 60 7.22 -3.98 14.26
N PHE A 61 6.72 -4.56 15.35
CA PHE A 61 5.30 -4.57 15.64
C PHE A 61 4.84 -3.14 15.98
N PRO A 62 3.93 -2.53 15.22
CA PRO A 62 3.47 -1.17 15.49
C PRO A 62 2.65 -1.14 16.79
N ASN A 63 3.04 -0.28 17.73
CA ASN A 63 2.31 -0.02 18.98
C ASN A 63 2.11 -1.25 19.89
N ALA A 64 3.11 -2.14 19.98
CA ALA A 64 3.10 -3.34 20.84
C ALA A 64 2.67 -3.08 22.30
N ASN A 65 2.91 -1.87 22.80
CA ASN A 65 2.64 -1.51 24.18
C ASN A 65 1.15 -1.42 24.54
N ASN A 66 0.25 -1.27 23.55
CA ASN A 66 -1.18 -1.05 23.79
C ASN A 66 -2.05 -2.29 23.49
N TYR A 67 -1.44 -3.40 23.06
CA TYR A 67 -2.16 -4.58 22.63
C TYR A 67 -1.55 -5.84 23.23
N THR A 68 -2.41 -6.72 23.73
CA THR A 68 -2.06 -8.12 24.03
C THR A 68 -2.39 -8.96 22.81
N CYS A 69 -1.45 -9.80 22.38
CA CYS A 69 -1.72 -10.78 21.33
C CYS A 69 -1.89 -12.18 21.93
N SER A 70 -2.95 -12.87 21.52
CA SER A 70 -3.27 -14.23 21.98
C SER A 70 -3.79 -15.08 20.83
N LEU A 71 -3.62 -16.39 20.91
CA LEU A 71 -4.21 -17.32 19.94
C LEU A 71 -5.66 -17.61 20.30
N GLN A 72 -6.55 -17.38 19.34
CA GLN A 72 -7.97 -17.72 19.45
C GLN A 72 -8.41 -18.53 18.24
N PRO A 73 -9.34 -19.49 18.40
CA PRO A 73 -9.91 -20.19 17.26
C PRO A 73 -10.70 -19.20 16.38
N GLY A 74 -10.36 -19.16 15.09
CA GLY A 74 -11.08 -18.41 14.07
C GLY A 74 -12.39 -19.10 13.66
N ASN A 75 -13.07 -18.53 12.67
CA ASN A 75 -14.35 -19.05 12.15
C ASN A 75 -14.25 -20.46 11.55
N ASP A 76 -13.05 -20.85 11.14
CA ASP A 76 -12.67 -22.16 10.60
C ASP A 76 -12.16 -23.13 11.68
N ASN A 77 -12.23 -22.77 12.96
CA ASN A 77 -11.62 -23.46 14.10
C ASN A 77 -10.08 -23.54 14.06
N VAL A 78 -9.43 -22.77 13.18
CA VAL A 78 -7.97 -22.68 13.13
C VAL A 78 -7.51 -21.64 14.15
N GLN A 79 -6.49 -21.97 14.96
CA GLN A 79 -5.93 -21.00 15.92
C GLN A 79 -5.21 -19.88 15.18
N ARG A 80 -5.66 -18.64 15.36
CA ARG A 80 -5.13 -17.43 14.72
C ARG A 80 -4.78 -16.38 15.76
N ALA A 81 -3.78 -15.56 15.44
CA ALA A 81 -3.38 -14.44 16.28
C ALA A 81 -4.50 -13.39 16.35
N THR A 82 -4.96 -13.07 17.56
CA THR A 82 -5.97 -12.05 17.80
C THR A 82 -5.41 -10.98 18.72
N LEU A 83 -5.61 -9.73 18.34
CA LEU A 83 -5.25 -8.59 19.17
C LEU A 83 -6.41 -8.16 20.06
N LYS A 84 -6.08 -7.87 21.31
CA LYS A 84 -6.97 -7.25 22.26
C LYS A 84 -6.34 -5.94 22.75
N ALA A 85 -7.09 -4.84 22.66
CA ALA A 85 -6.65 -3.57 23.23
C ALA A 85 -6.53 -3.70 24.75
N GLU A 86 -5.40 -3.28 25.31
CA GLU A 86 -5.25 -3.17 26.75
C GLU A 86 -5.99 -1.92 27.25
N THR A 87 -6.87 -2.11 28.23
CA THR A 87 -7.61 -1.01 28.88
C THR A 87 -6.89 -0.46 30.11
N SER A 88 -5.80 -1.10 30.53
CA SER A 88 -4.95 -0.71 31.65
C SER A 88 -3.55 -0.41 31.16
N SER A 89 -2.80 0.43 31.87
CA SER A 89 -1.41 0.85 31.58
C SER A 89 -0.38 -0.28 31.72
N GLY A 90 -0.74 -1.52 31.39
CA GLY A 90 0.15 -2.68 31.32
C GLY A 90 0.96 -2.65 30.03
N ILE A 91 2.12 -3.33 30.05
CA ILE A 91 2.89 -3.60 28.85
C ILE A 91 2.29 -4.86 28.24
N GLY A 92 1.68 -4.75 27.05
CA GLY A 92 1.10 -5.90 26.36
C GLY A 92 2.12 -7.03 26.15
N THR A 93 1.69 -8.28 26.40
CA THR A 93 2.48 -9.48 26.10
C THR A 93 2.19 -9.96 24.67
N ASN A 94 3.24 -10.27 23.91
CA ASN A 94 3.16 -10.75 22.53
C ASN A 94 3.78 -12.15 22.37
N ASP A 95 3.92 -12.91 23.45
CA ASP A 95 4.69 -14.16 23.48
C ASP A 95 4.14 -15.23 22.54
N ASP A 96 2.82 -15.22 22.29
CA ASP A 96 2.13 -16.20 21.46
C ASP A 96 2.09 -15.84 19.96
N CYS A 97 2.44 -14.61 19.60
CA CYS A 97 2.27 -14.08 18.26
C CYS A 97 3.57 -13.59 17.63
N LEU A 98 3.67 -13.78 16.33
CA LEU A 98 4.76 -13.29 15.49
C LEU A 98 4.24 -12.24 14.53
N PHE A 99 5.01 -11.16 14.37
CA PHE A 99 4.80 -10.22 13.27
C PHE A 99 5.36 -10.81 11.98
N LEU A 100 4.48 -11.12 11.03
CA LEU A 100 4.89 -11.76 9.77
C LEU A 100 5.22 -10.73 8.70
N GLY A 101 4.58 -9.58 8.70
CA GLY A 101 4.84 -8.54 7.70
C GLY A 101 3.62 -7.68 7.41
N LYS A 102 3.50 -7.22 6.17
CA LYS A 102 2.44 -6.29 5.75
C LYS A 102 1.89 -6.67 4.38
N ALA A 103 0.59 -6.47 4.20
CA ALA A 103 -0.06 -6.55 2.91
C ALA A 103 -0.51 -5.16 2.46
N LEU A 104 -0.31 -4.88 1.18
CA LEU A 104 -0.67 -3.64 0.50
C LEU A 104 -1.89 -3.88 -0.37
N GLY A 105 -2.99 -3.22 0.00
CA GLY A 105 -4.22 -3.21 -0.78
C GLY A 105 -4.35 -1.92 -1.59
N VAL A 106 -4.77 -2.05 -2.84
CA VAL A 106 -5.09 -0.93 -3.72
C VAL A 106 -6.51 -1.09 -4.25
N VAL A 107 -7.16 0.03 -4.55
CA VAL A 107 -8.53 0.03 -5.08
C VAL A 107 -8.53 0.72 -6.43
N LYS A 108 -9.14 0.08 -7.43
CA LYS A 108 -9.31 0.65 -8.76
C LYS A 108 -10.06 1.99 -8.70
N ASP A 109 -9.65 2.92 -9.54
CA ASP A 109 -10.18 4.29 -9.62
C ASP A 109 -10.01 5.10 -8.33
N ARG A 110 -9.04 4.72 -7.47
CA ARG A 110 -8.67 5.43 -6.23
C ARG A 110 -7.17 5.68 -6.17
N ASP A 111 -6.77 6.65 -5.36
CA ASP A 111 -5.38 6.95 -4.99
C ASP A 111 -4.98 6.38 -3.62
N THR A 112 -5.93 5.78 -2.91
CA THR A 112 -5.73 5.26 -1.56
C THR A 112 -4.94 3.95 -1.57
N LEU A 113 -3.92 3.88 -0.72
CA LEU A 113 -3.18 2.66 -0.40
C LEU A 113 -3.57 2.19 1.01
N TYR A 114 -3.97 0.93 1.13
CA TYR A 114 -4.28 0.28 2.39
C TYR A 114 -3.11 -0.59 2.83
N VAL A 115 -2.71 -0.48 4.09
CA VAL A 115 -1.60 -1.26 4.64
C VAL A 115 -2.11 -2.09 5.81
N TYR A 116 -2.25 -3.39 5.57
CA TYR A 116 -2.66 -4.36 6.57
C TYR A 116 -1.41 -4.92 7.26
N SER A 117 -1.32 -4.79 8.59
CA SER A 117 -0.30 -5.52 9.34
C SER A 117 -0.73 -6.97 9.48
N VAL A 118 0.19 -7.91 9.29
CA VAL A 118 -0.11 -9.35 9.30
C VAL A 118 0.63 -10.03 10.43
N LEU A 119 -0.12 -10.79 11.21
CA LEU A 119 0.33 -11.53 12.37
C LEU A 119 0.16 -13.02 12.11
N GLY A 120 0.89 -13.82 12.87
CA GLY A 120 0.71 -15.26 12.93
C GLY A 120 0.95 -15.77 14.34
N GLY A 121 0.54 -16.99 14.59
CA GLY A 121 0.90 -17.70 15.81
C GLY A 121 2.34 -18.18 15.76
N ARG A 122 3.03 -18.05 16.90
CA ARG A 122 4.36 -18.66 17.09
C ARG A 122 4.26 -20.19 17.16
N THR A 123 3.10 -20.70 17.56
CA THR A 123 2.80 -22.12 17.61
C THR A 123 1.53 -22.44 16.83
N TYR A 124 1.39 -23.70 16.44
CA TYR A 124 0.21 -24.23 15.74
C TYR A 124 -0.16 -25.62 16.27
N GLN A 125 -1.42 -26.01 16.09
CA GLN A 125 -1.90 -27.32 16.45
C GLN A 125 -1.72 -28.31 15.30
N SER A 126 -1.04 -29.42 15.57
CA SER A 126 -0.95 -30.57 14.66
C SER A 126 -1.50 -31.80 15.38
N GLY A 127 -2.79 -32.10 15.18
CA GLY A 127 -3.52 -33.06 16.00
C GLY A 127 -3.66 -32.54 17.44
N ASP A 128 -3.23 -33.34 18.41
CA ASP A 128 -3.27 -33.00 19.84
C ASP A 128 -1.98 -32.31 20.34
N GLN A 129 -1.04 -31.97 19.45
CA GLN A 129 0.25 -31.37 19.79
C GLN A 129 0.34 -29.90 19.38
N THR A 130 0.82 -29.08 20.30
CA THR A 130 1.28 -27.70 20.03
C THR A 130 2.73 -27.73 19.57
N LEU A 131 2.99 -27.31 18.34
CA LEU A 131 4.33 -27.25 17.73
C LEU A 131 4.70 -25.80 17.41
N GLU A 132 5.99 -25.49 17.36
CA GLU A 132 6.47 -24.18 16.89
C GLU A 132 6.31 -24.08 15.36
N ALA A 133 5.92 -22.91 14.87
CA ALA A 133 5.74 -22.67 13.44
C ALA A 133 7.09 -22.41 12.75
N GLU A 134 7.41 -23.20 11.73
CA GLU A 134 8.65 -23.11 10.95
C GLU A 134 8.42 -22.54 9.55
N THR A 135 7.16 -22.39 9.15
CA THR A 135 6.76 -21.91 7.83
C THR A 135 5.67 -20.85 7.99
N PHE A 136 5.57 -19.94 7.02
CA PHE A 136 4.52 -18.92 7.01
C PHE A 136 3.11 -19.54 7.13
N ALA A 137 2.83 -20.63 6.41
CA ALA A 137 1.52 -21.28 6.43
C ALA A 137 1.16 -21.85 7.82
N GLN A 138 2.13 -22.44 8.53
CA GLN A 138 1.89 -22.98 9.89
C GLN A 138 1.51 -21.90 10.90
N THR A 139 1.92 -20.65 10.69
CA THR A 139 1.58 -19.55 11.60
C THR A 139 0.11 -19.15 11.53
N ASN A 140 -0.67 -19.67 10.57
CA ASN A 140 -2.06 -19.27 10.32
C ASN A 140 -2.19 -17.74 10.24
N PRO A 141 -1.63 -17.12 9.17
CA PRO A 141 -1.56 -15.68 9.04
C PRO A 141 -2.94 -15.03 9.18
N THR A 142 -2.97 -13.84 9.74
CA THR A 142 -4.20 -13.08 9.96
C THR A 142 -3.90 -11.59 9.95
N ALA A 143 -4.84 -10.79 9.45
CA ALA A 143 -4.73 -9.35 9.52
C ALA A 143 -4.86 -8.89 10.98
N ALA A 144 -4.05 -7.90 11.38
CA ALA A 144 -4.02 -7.35 12.72
C ALA A 144 -5.27 -6.49 13.00
N VAL A 145 -6.41 -7.14 13.18
CA VAL A 145 -7.69 -6.51 13.51
C VAL A 145 -7.96 -6.70 15.00
N VAL A 146 -8.23 -5.62 15.72
CA VAL A 146 -8.64 -5.65 17.13
C VAL A 146 -10.16 -5.63 17.16
N SER A 147 -10.76 -6.38 18.09
CA SER A 147 -12.20 -6.27 18.38
C SER A 147 -12.53 -4.82 18.80
N GLY A 148 -12.98 -4.00 17.85
CA GLY A 148 -13.31 -2.58 18.05
C GLY A 148 -12.29 -1.57 17.50
N SER A 149 -11.10 -1.99 17.06
CA SER A 149 -10.10 -1.10 16.45
C SER A 149 -9.36 -1.81 15.30
N ASP A 150 -9.37 -1.22 14.12
CA ASP A 150 -8.63 -1.76 12.97
C ASP A 150 -7.26 -1.08 12.86
N LEU A 151 -6.18 -1.86 12.80
CA LEU A 151 -4.82 -1.35 12.62
C LEU A 151 -4.43 -1.17 11.16
N THR A 152 -5.36 -1.32 10.22
CA THR A 152 -5.16 -0.99 8.82
C THR A 152 -4.81 0.49 8.70
N GLU A 153 -3.61 0.77 8.21
CA GLU A 153 -3.21 2.13 7.88
C GLU A 153 -3.78 2.49 6.51
N VAL A 154 -4.43 3.65 6.43
CA VAL A 154 -4.96 4.21 5.18
C VAL A 154 -4.07 5.37 4.78
N TYR A 155 -3.40 5.23 3.65
CA TYR A 155 -2.54 6.27 3.10
C TYR A 155 -3.19 6.92 1.87
N ASN A 156 -3.36 8.24 1.95
CA ASN A 156 -3.81 9.06 0.83
C ASN A 156 -2.67 10.00 0.43
N PRO A 157 -2.24 10.02 -0.85
CA PRO A 157 -1.23 10.95 -1.32
C PRO A 157 -1.65 12.40 -1.05
N SER A 158 -0.74 13.20 -0.50
CA SER A 158 -1.05 14.57 -0.06
C SER A 158 -1.46 15.51 -1.20
N THR A 159 -1.00 15.22 -2.41
CA THR A 159 -1.16 16.08 -3.59
C THR A 159 -2.34 15.69 -4.47
N GLY A 160 -2.88 14.46 -4.34
CA GLY A 160 -3.98 13.94 -5.13
C GLY A 160 -3.72 13.93 -6.64
N GLY A 161 -4.78 13.81 -7.44
CA GLY A 161 -4.67 13.90 -8.90
C GLY A 161 -4.13 12.64 -9.59
N LEU A 162 -4.15 11.53 -8.87
CA LEU A 162 -3.73 10.20 -9.30
C LEU A 162 -4.91 9.25 -9.15
N TYR A 163 -5.04 8.25 -10.02
CA TYR A 163 -6.01 7.16 -9.85
C TYR A 163 -5.38 5.86 -10.31
N LEU A 164 -5.59 4.78 -9.57
CA LEU A 164 -5.16 3.45 -9.98
C LEU A 164 -6.05 2.95 -11.13
N LEU A 165 -5.45 2.61 -12.26
CA LEU A 165 -6.16 2.02 -13.41
C LEU A 165 -6.24 0.49 -13.29
N SER A 166 -5.14 -0.14 -12.91
CA SER A 166 -5.01 -1.59 -12.75
C SER A 166 -3.86 -1.97 -11.84
N ALA A 167 -3.94 -3.14 -11.23
CA ALA A 167 -2.87 -3.76 -10.47
C ALA A 167 -2.69 -5.19 -10.99
N ARG A 168 -1.52 -5.50 -11.56
CA ARG A 168 -1.24 -6.81 -12.18
C ARG A 168 0.00 -7.43 -11.57
N TYR A 169 0.20 -8.73 -11.77
CA TYR A 169 1.46 -9.39 -11.47
C TYR A 169 2.03 -10.08 -12.71
N ASP A 170 3.33 -10.33 -12.70
CA ASP A 170 4.11 -10.89 -13.82
C ASP A 170 3.57 -12.23 -14.36
N GLY A 171 2.82 -12.99 -13.56
CA GLY A 171 2.33 -14.32 -13.93
C GLY A 171 0.98 -14.35 -14.66
N SER A 172 0.29 -13.21 -14.83
CA SER A 172 -0.95 -13.14 -15.60
C SER A 172 -1.28 -11.71 -16.06
N ASP A 173 -1.41 -11.53 -17.37
CA ASP A 173 -1.85 -10.25 -17.97
C ASP A 173 -3.34 -9.95 -17.73
N SER A 174 -4.12 -10.95 -17.31
CA SER A 174 -5.59 -10.89 -17.25
C SER A 174 -6.18 -10.85 -15.84
N THR A 175 -5.35 -11.07 -14.81
CA THR A 175 -5.81 -11.17 -13.43
C THR A 175 -5.42 -9.92 -12.66
N ASP A 176 -6.42 -9.10 -12.32
CA ASP A 176 -6.21 -7.97 -11.42
C ASP A 176 -5.91 -8.50 -10.00
N VAL A 177 -4.75 -8.11 -9.48
CA VAL A 177 -4.26 -8.45 -8.14
C VAL A 177 -4.18 -7.18 -7.31
N ASN A 178 -5.29 -6.87 -6.64
CA ASN A 178 -5.44 -5.65 -5.86
C ASN A 178 -4.82 -5.74 -4.46
N LEU A 179 -4.23 -6.88 -4.09
CA LEU A 179 -3.58 -7.09 -2.80
C LEU A 179 -2.24 -7.80 -2.99
N ALA A 180 -1.18 -7.24 -2.42
CA ALA A 180 0.15 -7.84 -2.41
C ALA A 180 0.70 -7.93 -0.99
N GLY A 181 1.07 -9.13 -0.57
CA GLY A 181 1.66 -9.43 0.74
C GLY A 181 3.18 -9.49 0.68
N PHE A 182 3.84 -8.88 1.65
CA PHE A 182 5.29 -8.94 1.86
C PHE A 182 5.54 -9.41 3.29
N TYR A 183 6.10 -10.61 3.40
CA TYR A 183 6.19 -11.36 4.64
C TYR A 183 7.60 -11.86 4.90
N ASN A 184 7.92 -12.11 6.16
CA ASN A 184 9.10 -12.84 6.58
C ASN A 184 8.85 -14.33 6.36
N ASP A 185 9.69 -14.95 5.55
CA ASP A 185 9.75 -16.39 5.41
C ASP A 185 10.47 -16.98 6.63
N LEU A 186 9.81 -17.91 7.31
CA LEU A 186 10.35 -18.60 8.48
C LEU A 186 11.26 -19.77 8.09
N THR A 187 11.26 -20.17 6.80
CA THR A 187 12.04 -21.32 6.37
C THR A 187 13.54 -21.00 6.33
N GLY A 188 14.30 -21.73 7.15
CA GLY A 188 15.77 -21.66 7.14
C GLY A 188 16.33 -20.37 7.75
N SER A 189 15.60 -19.72 8.66
CA SER A 189 16.08 -18.56 9.40
C SER A 189 17.24 -18.93 10.33
N SER A 190 18.46 -18.88 9.81
CA SER A 190 19.64 -18.60 10.65
C SER A 190 19.58 -17.14 11.09
N ALA A 191 20.19 -16.81 12.23
CA ALA A 191 20.06 -15.51 12.90
C ALA A 191 20.41 -14.27 12.04
N ASP A 192 21.04 -14.45 10.87
CA ASP A 192 21.59 -13.38 10.04
C ASP A 192 20.92 -13.21 8.65
N SER A 193 19.92 -14.02 8.27
CA SER A 193 19.24 -13.85 6.98
C SER A 193 17.74 -14.10 7.05
N GLN A 194 16.98 -13.03 7.25
CA GLN A 194 15.54 -13.05 7.01
C GLN A 194 15.29 -13.06 5.50
N ARG A 195 14.52 -14.04 5.03
CA ARG A 195 14.12 -14.15 3.62
C ARG A 195 12.75 -13.50 3.47
N LEU A 196 12.55 -12.76 2.39
CA LEU A 196 11.25 -12.17 2.08
C LEU A 196 10.40 -13.14 1.25
N LEU A 197 9.19 -13.43 1.72
CA LEU A 197 8.13 -14.10 0.98
C LEU A 197 7.15 -13.06 0.45
N ALA A 198 6.97 -13.01 -0.87
CA ALA A 198 6.01 -12.13 -1.51
C ALA A 198 4.86 -12.92 -2.15
N LYS A 199 3.63 -12.50 -1.88
CA LYS A 199 2.41 -13.12 -2.42
C LYS A 199 1.50 -12.08 -3.07
N ALA A 200 0.82 -12.46 -4.15
CA ALA A 200 -0.23 -11.67 -4.77
C ALA A 200 -1.58 -12.36 -4.50
N TYR A 201 -2.64 -11.59 -4.31
CA TYR A 201 -3.99 -12.12 -4.10
C TYR A 201 -4.97 -11.51 -5.09
N ALA A 202 -5.70 -12.36 -5.80
CA ALA A 202 -6.81 -11.91 -6.65
C ALA A 202 -8.03 -11.68 -5.76
N THR A 203 -8.26 -10.43 -5.40
CA THR A 203 -9.38 -10.03 -4.54
C THR A 203 -9.97 -8.69 -5.00
N ASN A 204 -11.27 -8.50 -4.74
CA ASN A 204 -11.97 -7.27 -5.05
C ASN A 204 -11.98 -6.41 -3.78
N ILE A 205 -10.93 -5.62 -3.56
CA ILE A 205 -10.95 -4.63 -2.49
C ILE A 205 -11.90 -3.50 -2.91
N ASN A 206 -13.05 -3.43 -2.25
CA ASN A 206 -14.03 -2.37 -2.47
C ASN A 206 -13.54 -1.00 -1.99
N ALA A 207 -14.28 0.07 -2.33
CA ALA A 207 -13.95 1.47 -2.01
C ALA A 207 -13.72 1.78 -0.52
N ASP A 208 -14.25 0.95 0.38
CA ASP A 208 -14.03 1.09 1.82
C ASP A 208 -12.74 0.42 2.30
N GLY A 209 -11.94 -0.10 1.36
CA GLY A 209 -10.77 -0.92 1.64
C GLY A 209 -11.17 -2.24 2.26
N SER A 210 -12.18 -2.93 1.69
CA SER A 210 -12.90 -4.00 2.39
C SER A 210 -11.99 -4.95 3.15
N LYS A 211 -11.97 -4.69 4.45
CA LYS A 211 -11.04 -5.29 5.41
C LYS A 211 -11.32 -6.78 5.54
N THR A 212 -12.58 -7.17 5.38
CA THR A 212 -13.02 -8.55 5.43
C THR A 212 -12.52 -9.36 4.24
N GLU A 213 -12.60 -8.82 3.02
CA GLU A 213 -12.07 -9.53 1.83
C GLU A 213 -10.54 -9.60 1.85
N ALA A 214 -9.86 -8.51 2.24
CA ALA A 214 -8.41 -8.52 2.38
C ALA A 214 -7.95 -9.49 3.49
N ALA A 215 -8.60 -9.45 4.66
CA ALA A 215 -8.33 -10.36 5.77
C ALA A 215 -8.55 -11.82 5.37
N ALA A 216 -9.67 -12.15 4.72
CA ALA A 216 -9.96 -13.50 4.26
C ALA A 216 -8.87 -14.05 3.31
N CYS A 217 -8.29 -13.19 2.46
CA CYS A 217 -7.20 -13.60 1.57
C CYS A 217 -5.86 -13.71 2.27
N ILE A 218 -5.56 -12.81 3.21
CA ILE A 218 -4.38 -12.93 4.08
C ILE A 218 -4.45 -14.21 4.91
N GLU A 219 -5.65 -14.58 5.37
CA GLU A 219 -5.95 -15.81 6.12
C GLU A 219 -5.90 -17.09 5.28
N GLU A 220 -5.63 -16.97 3.98
CA GLU A 220 -5.59 -18.06 3.01
C GLU A 220 -6.89 -18.87 2.92
N GLN A 221 -8.03 -18.19 3.07
CA GLN A 221 -9.33 -18.85 2.91
C GLN A 221 -9.49 -19.44 1.49
N PRO A 222 -10.21 -20.57 1.32
CA PRO A 222 -10.29 -21.28 0.03
C PRO A 222 -10.80 -20.46 -1.16
N ALA A 223 -11.56 -19.39 -0.91
CA ALA A 223 -12.06 -18.50 -1.95
C ALA A 223 -10.98 -17.56 -2.54
N CYS A 224 -9.86 -17.41 -1.85
CA CYS A 224 -8.79 -16.49 -2.22
C CYS A 224 -7.69 -17.22 -2.99
N GLN A 225 -7.55 -16.84 -4.26
CA GLN A 225 -6.43 -17.29 -5.08
C GLN A 225 -5.19 -16.47 -4.71
N ASN A 226 -4.13 -17.16 -4.30
CA ASN A 226 -2.83 -16.55 -4.04
C ASN A 226 -1.76 -17.10 -4.97
N PHE A 227 -0.81 -16.23 -5.33
CA PHE A 227 0.27 -16.52 -6.26
C PHE A 227 1.60 -16.06 -5.67
N SER A 228 2.71 -16.68 -6.06
CA SER A 228 4.03 -16.12 -5.76
C SER A 228 4.22 -14.83 -6.55
N LEU A 229 4.71 -13.78 -5.89
CA LEU A 229 4.84 -12.46 -6.48
C LEU A 229 6.31 -12.15 -6.80
N SER A 230 6.64 -12.08 -8.09
CA SER A 230 7.95 -11.58 -8.57
C SER A 230 7.88 -10.08 -8.88
N HIS A 231 6.85 -9.65 -9.61
CA HIS A 231 6.60 -8.25 -9.94
C HIS A 231 5.14 -7.90 -9.68
N TRP A 232 4.90 -6.78 -9.01
CA TRP A 232 3.58 -6.16 -8.87
C TRP A 232 3.57 -4.84 -9.63
N LEU A 233 2.78 -4.79 -10.69
CA LEU A 233 2.70 -3.67 -11.62
C LEU A 233 1.45 -2.85 -11.31
N LEU A 234 1.65 -1.68 -10.72
CA LEU A 234 0.58 -0.73 -10.44
C LEU A 234 0.54 0.32 -11.54
N CYS A 235 -0.50 0.28 -12.37
CA CYS A 235 -0.73 1.36 -13.31
C CYS A 235 -1.54 2.47 -12.66
N TYR A 236 -1.01 3.68 -12.73
CA TYR A 236 -1.73 4.89 -12.37
C TYR A 236 -1.96 5.81 -13.56
N GLN A 237 -3.05 6.56 -13.47
CA GLN A 237 -3.45 7.57 -14.43
C GLN A 237 -3.63 8.92 -13.73
N ASP A 238 -3.31 10.02 -14.43
CA ASP A 238 -3.57 11.36 -13.92
C ASP A 238 -5.07 11.71 -13.96
N ALA A 239 -5.48 12.72 -13.18
CA ALA A 239 -6.88 13.12 -13.12
C ALA A 239 -7.50 13.58 -14.46
N LYS A 240 -6.67 14.03 -15.41
CA LYS A 240 -7.14 14.42 -16.74
C LYS A 240 -7.15 13.25 -17.73
N ARG A 241 -6.72 12.06 -17.33
CA ARG A 241 -6.62 10.85 -18.17
C ARG A 241 -5.74 11.00 -19.42
N GLN A 242 -4.75 11.87 -19.32
CA GLN A 242 -3.81 12.16 -20.41
C GLN A 242 -2.49 11.42 -20.25
N ARG A 243 -2.18 10.96 -19.04
CA ARG A 243 -0.87 10.39 -18.70
C ARG A 243 -1.04 9.19 -17.81
N THR A 244 -0.15 8.23 -18.01
CA THR A 244 -0.08 7.03 -17.21
C THR A 244 1.36 6.77 -16.81
N ALA A 245 1.51 6.05 -15.70
CA ALA A 245 2.78 5.54 -15.25
C ALA A 245 2.57 4.18 -14.60
N VAL A 246 3.55 3.30 -14.77
CA VAL A 246 3.60 1.99 -14.12
C VAL A 246 4.64 2.07 -13.00
N LEU A 247 4.19 1.82 -11.79
CA LEU A 247 5.06 1.54 -10.65
C LEU A 247 5.27 0.02 -10.57
N ASP A 248 6.47 -0.42 -10.92
CA ASP A 248 6.90 -1.82 -10.87
C ASP A 248 7.56 -2.10 -9.52
N ILE A 249 6.98 -3.02 -8.77
CA ILE A 249 7.46 -3.44 -7.45
C ILE A 249 7.98 -4.87 -7.60
N ALA A 250 9.29 -5.00 -7.72
CA ALA A 250 9.97 -6.29 -7.92
C ALA A 250 10.41 -6.86 -6.58
N ALA A 251 9.88 -8.04 -6.22
CA ALA A 251 10.16 -8.73 -4.99
C ALA A 251 11.08 -9.94 -5.22
N SER A 252 12.00 -10.15 -4.29
CA SER A 252 12.90 -11.29 -4.27
C SER A 252 13.19 -11.70 -2.83
N ASN A 253 13.83 -12.86 -2.64
CA ASN A 253 14.27 -13.28 -1.30
C ASN A 253 15.21 -12.28 -0.62
N ALA A 254 15.91 -11.45 -1.40
CA ALA A 254 16.87 -10.45 -0.90
C ALA A 254 16.21 -9.10 -0.53
N GLY A 255 14.92 -8.92 -0.82
CA GLY A 255 14.18 -7.69 -0.58
C GLY A 255 13.36 -7.25 -1.78
N VAL A 256 12.89 -6.00 -1.73
CA VAL A 256 12.04 -5.40 -2.76
C VAL A 256 12.72 -4.17 -3.34
N THR A 257 12.57 -4.00 -4.65
CA THR A 257 12.94 -2.79 -5.36
C THR A 257 11.72 -2.19 -6.04
N THR A 258 11.69 -0.87 -6.17
CA THR A 258 10.62 -0.18 -6.88
C THR A 258 11.18 0.60 -8.07
N LYS A 259 10.44 0.63 -9.17
CA LYS A 259 10.82 1.34 -10.38
C LYS A 259 9.61 2.02 -10.99
N LEU A 260 9.71 3.33 -11.20
CA LEU A 260 8.68 4.11 -11.87
C LEU A 260 8.98 4.26 -13.36
N ASN A 261 8.05 3.84 -14.21
CA ASN A 261 8.16 3.94 -15.67
C ASN A 261 6.98 4.75 -16.23
N PHE A 262 7.25 5.73 -17.09
CA PHE A 262 6.22 6.52 -17.78
C PHE A 262 5.88 5.85 -19.11
N VAL A 263 4.89 4.97 -19.09
CA VAL A 263 4.43 4.19 -20.25
C VAL A 263 2.90 4.20 -20.31
N ASP A 264 2.35 3.99 -21.51
CA ASP A 264 0.91 3.76 -21.67
C ASP A 264 0.52 2.44 -20.99
N CYS A 265 -0.60 2.41 -20.28
CA CYS A 265 -1.08 1.24 -19.57
C CYS A 265 -2.15 0.44 -20.33
N GLN A 266 -2.38 0.80 -21.60
CA GLN A 266 -3.30 0.10 -22.49
C GLN A 266 -2.84 -1.33 -22.82
#